data_AF-A0A928AWK3-F1
#
_entry.id   AF-A0A928AWK3-F1
#
_cell.length_a   1.000
_cell.length_b   1.000
_cell.length_c   1.000
_cell.angle_alpha   90.00
_cell.angle_beta   90.00
_cell.angle_gamma   90.00
#
_symmetry.space_group_name_H-M   'P 1'
#
loop_
_entity.id
_entity.type
_entity.pdbx_description
1 polymer ?
#
loop_
_entity_poly.entity_id
_entity_poly.type
_entity_poly.pdbx_seq_one_letter_code
_entity_poly.pdbx_strand_id
1 'polypeptide(L)'
;EDVALPETSAPYKVGDYYNENGKEGVVFEVSDDGRHGKIVSLDETILQWCTSEQYNKDFALGLTDESYGKVNTDKVMQRGDSDQYPAFVWCRNKGADWYLPAVDELKAIYNNKSAINSTLAEYNAKQIAGYYWSSTEGEYDPESCAWGVSMGSGYTHGNNKYYYGYVRAVSAF
;
A
#
# COMPACT_ATOMS: atom_id res chain seq x y z
N GLU A 1 6.25 6.72 -24.68
CA GLU A 1 4.92 6.33 -25.21
C GLU A 1 4.03 6.15 -24.01
N ASP A 2 2.94 6.91 -23.91
CA ASP A 2 1.92 6.70 -22.88
C ASP A 2 1.21 5.38 -23.17
N VAL A 3 1.48 4.37 -22.35
CA VAL A 3 0.70 3.14 -22.37
C VAL A 3 -0.61 3.47 -21.65
N ALA A 4 -1.67 3.69 -22.43
CA ALA A 4 -3.02 3.83 -21.88
C ALA A 4 -3.35 2.56 -21.06
N LEU A 5 -3.72 2.76 -19.80
CA LEU A 5 -4.23 1.68 -18.96
C LEU A 5 -5.52 1.13 -19.60
N PRO A 6 -5.79 -0.18 -19.52
CA PRO A 6 -7.02 -0.75 -20.05
C PRO A 6 -8.24 -0.06 -19.41
N GLU A 7 -9.11 0.53 -20.23
CA GLU A 7 -10.31 1.22 -19.74
C GLU A 7 -11.23 0.25 -19.00
N THR A 8 -11.81 0.72 -17.89
CA THR A 8 -12.78 -0.04 -17.11
C THR A 8 -14.11 -0.21 -17.84
N SER A 9 -14.85 -1.25 -17.48
CA SER A 9 -16.17 -1.56 -18.06
C SER A 9 -17.25 -0.53 -17.70
N ALA A 10 -17.10 0.15 -16.55
CA ALA A 10 -18.01 1.17 -16.02
C ALA A 10 -17.23 2.19 -15.15
N PRO A 11 -17.78 3.41 -14.93
CA PRO A 11 -17.20 4.35 -13.98
C PRO A 11 -17.38 3.86 -12.54
N TYR A 12 -16.30 3.89 -11.77
CA TYR A 12 -16.24 3.51 -10.37
C TYR A 12 -16.37 4.70 -9.42
N LYS A 13 -16.69 4.41 -8.16
CA LYS A 13 -16.71 5.33 -7.02
C LYS A 13 -15.93 4.75 -5.86
N VAL A 14 -15.49 5.61 -4.95
CA VAL A 14 -14.90 5.19 -3.67
C VAL A 14 -15.87 4.27 -2.92
N GLY A 15 -15.36 3.12 -2.48
CA GLY A 15 -16.13 2.07 -1.83
C GLY A 15 -16.62 0.98 -2.78
N ASP A 16 -16.61 1.20 -4.10
CA ASP A 16 -17.03 0.16 -5.04
C ASP A 16 -16.08 -1.04 -5.00
N TYR A 17 -16.66 -2.22 -5.20
CA TYR A 17 -15.90 -3.42 -5.45
C TYR A 17 -15.43 -3.45 -6.90
N TYR A 18 -14.13 -3.61 -7.09
CA TYR A 18 -13.47 -3.69 -8.39
C TYR A 18 -13.02 -5.13 -8.64
N ASN A 19 -13.35 -5.68 -9.82
CA ASN A 19 -12.92 -7.01 -10.26
C ASN A 19 -12.77 -7.06 -11.78
N GLU A 20 -11.74 -6.39 -12.28
CA GLU A 20 -11.43 -6.31 -13.71
C GLU A 20 -9.92 -6.45 -13.94
N ASN A 21 -9.53 -6.83 -15.16
CA ASN A 21 -8.11 -6.91 -15.57
C ASN A 21 -7.22 -7.76 -14.66
N GLY A 22 -7.78 -8.81 -14.05
CA GLY A 22 -7.06 -9.71 -13.15
C GLY A 22 -6.71 -9.12 -11.78
N LYS A 23 -7.32 -7.98 -11.41
CA LYS A 23 -7.18 -7.37 -10.09
C LYS A 23 -8.54 -7.34 -9.40
N GLU A 24 -8.51 -7.59 -8.09
CA GLU A 24 -9.69 -7.62 -7.23
C GLU A 24 -9.42 -6.80 -5.98
N GLY A 25 -10.33 -5.88 -5.63
CA GLY A 25 -10.16 -5.01 -4.47
C GLY A 25 -11.29 -4.01 -4.29
N VAL A 26 -11.11 -3.08 -3.35
CA VAL A 26 -12.08 -2.02 -3.07
C VAL A 26 -11.49 -0.67 -3.44
N VAL A 27 -12.24 0.13 -4.21
CA VAL A 27 -11.80 1.44 -4.70
C VAL A 27 -11.67 2.41 -3.52
N PHE A 28 -10.51 3.08 -3.38
CA PHE A 28 -10.28 4.09 -2.34
C PHE A 28 -9.96 5.49 -2.89
N GLU A 29 -9.65 5.58 -4.19
CA GLU A 29 -9.38 6.81 -4.92
C GLU A 29 -9.83 6.63 -6.36
N VAL A 30 -10.37 7.68 -6.99
CA VAL A 30 -10.88 7.62 -8.36
C VAL A 30 -10.75 8.99 -9.03
N SER A 31 -10.51 8.99 -10.35
CA SER A 31 -10.57 10.18 -11.21
C SER A 31 -12.00 10.71 -11.33
N ASP A 32 -12.13 11.96 -11.79
CA ASP A 32 -13.43 12.64 -11.96
C ASP A 32 -14.40 11.89 -12.90
N ASP A 33 -13.87 11.16 -13.88
CA ASP A 33 -14.65 10.37 -14.84
C ASP A 33 -14.96 8.93 -14.37
N GLY A 34 -14.41 8.52 -13.22
CA GLY A 34 -14.62 7.19 -12.67
C GLY A 34 -13.80 6.07 -13.33
N ARG A 35 -12.97 6.39 -14.33
CA ARG A 35 -12.33 5.37 -15.20
C ARG A 35 -10.94 4.95 -14.76
N HIS A 36 -10.32 5.73 -13.88
CA HIS A 36 -9.03 5.44 -13.30
C HIS A 36 -9.08 5.60 -11.80
N GLY A 37 -8.27 4.84 -11.08
CA GLY A 37 -8.25 4.95 -9.65
C GLY A 37 -7.28 4.00 -8.99
N LYS A 38 -7.49 3.81 -7.69
CA LYS A 38 -6.70 2.88 -6.89
C LYS A 38 -7.61 2.01 -6.04
N ILE A 39 -7.21 0.75 -5.93
CA ILE A 39 -7.88 -0.28 -5.14
C ILE A 39 -6.99 -0.74 -4.00
N VAL A 40 -7.62 -1.15 -2.91
CA VAL A 40 -6.99 -1.85 -1.79
C VAL A 40 -7.34 -3.34 -1.83
N SER A 41 -6.37 -4.22 -1.54
CA SER A 41 -6.56 -5.67 -1.54
C SER A 41 -7.58 -6.11 -0.49
N LEU A 42 -8.25 -7.24 -0.76
CA LEU A 42 -9.21 -7.85 0.17
C LEU A 42 -8.52 -8.49 1.39
N ASP A 43 -7.29 -8.96 1.22
CA ASP A 43 -6.49 -9.56 2.27
C ASP A 43 -5.43 -8.61 2.82
N GLU A 44 -4.90 -9.00 3.97
CA GLU A 44 -3.79 -8.34 4.65
C GLU A 44 -2.92 -9.39 5.33
N THR A 45 -1.73 -8.97 5.74
CA THR A 45 -0.81 -9.76 6.55
C THR A 45 -0.14 -8.88 7.60
N ILE A 46 0.67 -9.49 8.46
CA ILE A 46 1.53 -8.78 9.40
C ILE A 46 2.97 -9.18 9.10
N LEU A 47 3.78 -8.23 8.67
CA LEU A 47 5.18 -8.44 8.28
C LEU A 47 6.06 -7.28 8.76
N GLN A 48 7.36 -7.52 8.76
CA GLN A 48 8.35 -6.46 8.94
C GLN A 48 8.46 -5.62 7.66
N TRP A 49 8.80 -4.34 7.79
CA TRP A 49 9.09 -3.47 6.65
C TRP A 49 10.40 -3.88 5.97
N CYS A 50 11.43 -4.16 6.79
CA CYS A 50 12.65 -4.87 6.39
C CYS A 50 13.06 -5.89 7.47
N THR A 51 13.91 -6.85 7.11
CA THR A 51 14.50 -7.80 8.07
C THR A 51 15.37 -7.08 9.10
N SER A 52 15.60 -7.72 10.24
CA SER A 52 16.56 -7.22 11.24
C SER A 52 17.99 -7.16 10.71
N GLU A 53 18.38 -8.06 9.81
CA GLU A 53 19.68 -8.01 9.14
C GLU A 53 19.84 -6.72 8.33
N GLN A 54 18.83 -6.39 7.52
CA GLN A 54 18.85 -5.17 6.73
C GLN A 54 18.75 -3.91 7.57
N TYR A 55 17.94 -3.94 8.64
CA TYR A 55 17.85 -2.85 9.62
C TYR A 55 19.22 -2.54 10.25
N ASN A 56 19.99 -3.55 10.64
CA ASN A 56 21.29 -3.39 11.28
C ASN A 56 22.39 -2.85 10.35
N LYS A 57 22.14 -2.74 9.04
CA LYS A 57 23.07 -2.09 8.10
C LYS A 57 23.02 -0.56 8.19
N ASP A 58 22.03 0.00 8.90
CA ASP A 58 21.90 1.44 9.15
C ASP A 58 21.97 2.25 7.84
N PHE A 59 21.10 1.90 6.90
CA PHE A 59 21.12 2.45 5.54
C PHE A 59 19.71 2.76 5.04
N ALA A 60 19.52 3.98 4.53
CA ALA A 60 18.31 4.46 3.89
C ALA A 60 18.30 4.17 2.38
N LEU A 61 17.14 3.79 1.84
CA LEU A 61 16.94 3.51 0.43
C LEU A 61 16.53 4.74 -0.41
N GLY A 62 16.13 5.84 0.22
CA GLY A 62 15.55 7.00 -0.46
C GLY A 62 14.15 6.71 -1.01
N LEU A 63 13.33 5.99 -0.24
CA LEU A 63 11.93 5.70 -0.57
C LEU A 63 11.03 6.83 -0.06
N THR A 64 11.11 7.98 -0.71
CA THR A 64 10.48 9.23 -0.25
C THR A 64 9.21 9.60 -1.01
N ASP A 65 8.70 8.74 -1.91
CA ASP A 65 7.43 9.04 -2.59
C ASP A 65 6.29 8.87 -1.59
N GLU A 66 5.54 9.94 -1.36
CA GLU A 66 4.45 9.96 -0.37
C GLU A 66 3.09 9.62 -0.96
N SER A 67 2.92 9.77 -2.29
CA SER A 67 1.62 9.69 -2.94
C SER A 67 1.48 8.50 -3.91
N TYR A 68 2.58 7.86 -4.28
CA TYR A 68 2.59 6.72 -5.18
C TYR A 68 3.57 5.64 -4.75
N GLY A 69 3.12 4.75 -3.85
CA GLY A 69 3.94 3.69 -3.27
C GLY A 69 4.52 2.70 -4.26
N LYS A 70 4.01 2.70 -5.51
CA LYS A 70 4.57 1.91 -6.60
C LYS A 70 6.01 2.34 -6.90
N VAL A 71 6.32 3.64 -6.87
CA VAL A 71 7.69 4.15 -7.09
C VAL A 71 8.64 3.57 -6.06
N ASN A 72 8.25 3.61 -4.78
CA ASN A 72 9.04 3.05 -3.68
C ASN A 72 9.19 1.53 -3.80
N THR A 73 8.10 0.83 -4.11
CA THR A 73 8.11 -0.63 -4.21
C THR A 73 8.91 -1.09 -5.43
N ASP A 74 8.81 -0.41 -6.59
CA ASP A 74 9.60 -0.72 -7.78
C ASP A 74 11.10 -0.54 -7.49
N LYS A 75 11.51 0.53 -6.76
CA LYS A 75 12.89 0.72 -6.31
C LYS A 75 13.39 -0.46 -5.48
N VAL A 76 12.59 -0.97 -4.55
CA VAL A 76 12.95 -2.16 -3.74
C VAL A 76 13.09 -3.40 -4.62
N MET A 77 12.14 -3.64 -5.53
CA MET A 77 12.13 -4.84 -6.39
C MET A 77 13.24 -4.87 -7.45
N GLN A 78 13.79 -3.71 -7.82
CA GLN A 78 14.91 -3.63 -8.76
C GLN A 78 16.28 -3.93 -8.11
N ARG A 79 16.31 -4.13 -6.78
CA ARG A 79 17.53 -4.47 -6.05
C ARG A 79 17.83 -5.96 -6.10
N GLY A 80 19.10 -6.31 -5.89
CA GLY A 80 19.55 -7.70 -5.76
C GLY A 80 19.24 -8.35 -4.40
N ASP A 81 18.67 -7.60 -3.45
CA ASP A 81 18.38 -8.02 -2.06
C ASP A 81 16.92 -7.70 -1.64
N SER A 82 15.98 -7.75 -2.59
CA SER A 82 14.56 -7.46 -2.32
C SER A 82 13.93 -8.40 -1.28
N ASP A 83 14.49 -9.61 -1.11
CA ASP A 83 14.09 -10.59 -0.09
C ASP A 83 14.24 -10.06 1.34
N GLN A 84 15.06 -9.03 1.54
CA GLN A 84 15.21 -8.34 2.82
C GLN A 84 14.05 -7.39 3.17
N TYR A 85 13.05 -7.26 2.30
CA TYR A 85 11.93 -6.32 2.43
C TYR A 85 10.57 -7.04 2.33
N PRO A 86 10.20 -7.87 3.33
CA PRO A 86 9.11 -8.83 3.20
C PRO A 86 7.73 -8.17 2.97
N ALA A 87 7.46 -7.01 3.58
CA ALA A 87 6.23 -6.25 3.31
C ALA A 87 6.06 -5.91 1.81
N PHE A 88 7.13 -5.44 1.17
CA PHE A 88 7.13 -5.08 -0.24
C PHE A 88 6.98 -6.31 -1.14
N VAL A 89 7.72 -7.39 -0.81
CA VAL A 89 7.65 -8.66 -1.56
C VAL A 89 6.25 -9.25 -1.49
N TRP A 90 5.61 -9.22 -0.32
CA TRP A 90 4.25 -9.73 -0.17
C TRP A 90 3.25 -8.97 -1.05
N CYS A 91 3.35 -7.64 -1.12
CA CYS A 91 2.53 -6.85 -2.04
C CYS A 91 2.82 -7.23 -3.50
N ARG A 92 4.10 -7.28 -3.89
CA ARG A 92 4.49 -7.56 -5.29
C ARG A 92 4.10 -8.95 -5.76
N ASN A 93 4.10 -9.95 -4.88
CA ASN A 93 3.74 -11.33 -5.21
C ASN A 93 2.28 -11.50 -5.66
N LYS A 94 1.43 -10.49 -5.45
CA LYS A 94 0.06 -10.45 -5.99
C LYS A 94 0.01 -10.09 -7.48
N GLY A 95 1.08 -9.51 -8.01
CA GLY A 95 1.22 -9.13 -9.41
C GLY A 95 2.06 -7.87 -9.59
N ALA A 96 2.52 -7.63 -10.82
CA ALA A 96 3.44 -6.55 -11.17
C ALA A 96 2.91 -5.13 -10.87
N ASP A 97 1.61 -4.96 -10.69
CA ASP A 97 0.99 -3.67 -10.37
C ASP A 97 0.61 -3.51 -8.91
N TRP A 98 0.84 -4.53 -8.07
CA TRP A 98 0.54 -4.47 -6.65
C TRP A 98 1.76 -3.99 -5.87
N TYR A 99 1.54 -3.04 -4.95
CA TYR A 99 2.60 -2.39 -4.19
C TYR A 99 2.19 -2.08 -2.76
N LEU A 100 3.18 -1.81 -1.92
CA LEU A 100 2.96 -1.32 -0.56
C LEU A 100 2.57 0.18 -0.65
N PRO A 101 1.42 0.60 -0.11
CA PRO A 101 0.92 1.97 -0.25
C PRO A 101 1.90 2.98 0.33
N ALA A 102 2.03 4.15 -0.30
CA ALA A 102 2.72 5.28 0.29
C ALA A 102 1.89 5.91 1.42
N VAL A 103 2.51 6.79 2.20
CA VAL A 103 1.89 7.34 3.41
C VAL A 103 0.60 8.11 3.12
N ASP A 104 0.52 8.87 2.02
CA ASP A 104 -0.70 9.60 1.65
C ASP A 104 -1.79 8.69 1.10
N GLU A 105 -1.42 7.58 0.46
CA GLU A 105 -2.39 6.56 0.04
C GLU A 105 -3.03 5.90 1.26
N LEU A 106 -2.27 5.65 2.32
CA LEU A 106 -2.82 5.19 3.60
C LEU A 106 -3.73 6.23 4.26
N LYS A 107 -3.39 7.53 4.19
CA LYS A 107 -4.27 8.61 4.68
C LYS A 107 -5.57 8.67 3.88
N ALA A 108 -5.51 8.51 2.56
CA ALA A 108 -6.71 8.44 1.71
C ALA A 108 -7.57 7.23 2.07
N ILE A 109 -6.95 6.05 2.28
CA ILE A 109 -7.64 4.86 2.78
C ILE A 109 -8.29 5.13 4.14
N TYR A 110 -7.61 5.80 5.08
CA TYR A 110 -8.19 6.16 6.38
C TYR A 110 -9.42 7.06 6.23
N ASN A 111 -9.33 8.10 5.39
CA ASN A 111 -10.44 9.04 5.15
C ASN A 111 -11.67 8.33 4.55
N ASN A 112 -11.44 7.33 3.69
CA ASN A 112 -12.49 6.57 3.01
C ASN A 112 -12.83 5.23 3.72
N LYS A 113 -12.22 4.97 4.87
CA LYS A 113 -12.22 3.67 5.56
C LYS A 113 -13.61 3.11 5.82
N SER A 114 -14.59 3.98 6.15
CA SER A 114 -15.95 3.53 6.43
C SER A 114 -16.60 2.88 5.22
N ALA A 115 -16.48 3.49 4.03
CA ALA A 115 -17.02 2.92 2.79
C ALA A 115 -16.27 1.64 2.41
N ILE A 116 -14.93 1.68 2.50
CA ILE A 116 -14.08 0.53 2.19
C ILE A 116 -14.41 -0.67 3.09
N ASN A 117 -14.55 -0.46 4.40
CA ASN A 117 -14.85 -1.53 5.35
C ASN A 117 -16.26 -2.10 5.21
N SER A 118 -17.23 -1.32 4.73
CA SER A 118 -18.56 -1.84 4.39
C SER A 118 -18.45 -2.87 3.28
N THR A 119 -17.77 -2.54 2.19
CA THR A 119 -17.56 -3.43 1.05
C THR A 119 -16.69 -4.63 1.44
N LEU A 120 -15.60 -4.43 2.18
CA LEU A 120 -14.80 -5.56 2.69
C LEU A 120 -15.65 -6.53 3.52
N ALA A 121 -16.59 -6.04 4.33
CA ALA A 121 -17.48 -6.89 5.11
C ALA A 121 -18.46 -7.69 4.22
N GLU A 122 -19.01 -7.09 3.16
CA GLU A 122 -19.88 -7.77 2.18
C GLU A 122 -19.19 -8.97 1.52
N TYR A 123 -17.88 -8.87 1.30
CA TYR A 123 -17.06 -9.93 0.70
C TYR A 123 -16.35 -10.84 1.73
N ASN A 124 -16.72 -10.77 3.01
CA ASN A 124 -16.09 -11.53 4.10
C ASN A 124 -14.56 -11.32 4.21
N ALA A 125 -14.08 -10.17 3.73
CA ALA A 125 -12.69 -9.77 3.73
C ALA A 125 -12.27 -9.18 5.08
N LYS A 126 -10.96 -9.09 5.32
CA LYS A 126 -10.44 -8.49 6.55
C LYS A 126 -10.75 -7.00 6.55
N GLN A 127 -11.35 -6.49 7.62
CA GLN A 127 -11.59 -5.06 7.76
C GLN A 127 -10.31 -4.32 8.10
N ILE A 128 -10.16 -3.11 7.59
CA ILE A 128 -9.01 -2.25 7.85
C ILE A 128 -9.06 -1.81 9.32
N ALA A 129 -8.02 -2.12 10.08
CA ALA A 129 -7.88 -1.75 11.49
C ALA A 129 -6.42 -1.87 11.96
N GLY A 130 -6.01 -1.07 12.96
CA GLY A 130 -4.64 -1.11 13.48
C GLY A 130 -3.68 -0.20 12.71
N TYR A 131 -2.38 -0.44 12.86
CA TYR A 131 -1.30 0.36 12.28
C TYR A 131 -0.73 -0.31 11.03
N TYR A 132 -0.82 0.37 9.89
CA TYR A 132 -0.33 -0.13 8.61
C TYR A 132 0.97 0.53 8.23
N TRP A 133 1.91 -0.29 7.76
CA TRP A 133 3.13 0.17 7.14
C TRP A 133 2.84 0.89 5.83
N SER A 134 3.47 2.05 5.64
CA SER A 134 3.62 2.65 4.32
C SER A 134 4.95 2.23 3.69
N SER A 135 5.08 2.40 2.38
CA SER A 135 6.36 2.25 1.66
C SER A 135 7.31 3.42 1.83
N THR A 136 6.88 4.50 2.50
CA THR A 136 7.62 5.74 2.67
C THR A 136 8.56 5.63 3.88
N GLU A 137 9.85 5.89 3.67
CA GLU A 137 10.84 5.97 4.76
C GLU A 137 10.57 7.16 5.69
N GLY A 138 10.94 7.02 6.97
CA GLY A 138 10.79 8.08 7.96
C GLY A 138 11.65 9.29 7.60
N GLU A 139 11.17 10.51 7.90
CA GLU A 139 11.89 11.74 7.55
C GLU A 139 13.16 11.95 8.40
N TYR A 140 13.07 11.67 9.71
CA TYR A 140 14.13 12.01 10.68
C TYR A 140 15.17 10.90 10.84
N ASP A 141 14.75 9.64 10.73
CA ASP A 141 15.61 8.45 10.90
C ASP A 141 15.36 7.45 9.76
N PRO A 142 15.54 7.84 8.49
CA PRO A 142 15.17 7.02 7.32
C PRO A 142 15.91 5.69 7.26
N GLU A 143 17.03 5.51 7.96
CA GLU A 143 17.79 4.27 8.06
C GLU A 143 17.04 3.23 8.91
N SER A 144 16.35 3.67 9.96
CA SER A 144 15.76 2.82 10.99
C SER A 144 14.23 2.79 10.96
N CYS A 145 13.59 3.88 10.54
CA CYS A 145 12.14 4.07 10.64
C CYS A 145 11.46 4.19 9.28
N ALA A 146 10.22 3.70 9.21
CA ALA A 146 9.30 3.95 8.10
C ALA A 146 8.02 4.58 8.64
N TRP A 147 7.33 5.36 7.82
CA TRP A 147 6.03 5.90 8.19
C TRP A 147 4.95 4.80 8.16
N GLY A 148 3.96 4.97 9.02
CA GLY A 148 2.73 4.21 8.97
C GLY A 148 1.57 5.00 9.55
N VAL A 149 0.36 4.51 9.31
CA VAL A 149 -0.88 5.20 9.69
C VAL A 149 -1.70 4.29 10.59
N SER A 150 -2.08 4.83 11.76
CA SER A 150 -3.04 4.18 12.66
C SER A 150 -4.46 4.36 12.13
N MET A 151 -5.06 3.29 11.62
CA MET A 151 -6.41 3.30 11.06
C MET A 151 -7.51 3.48 12.11
N GLY A 152 -7.17 3.51 13.41
CA GLY A 152 -8.10 3.86 14.48
C GLY A 152 -8.27 5.37 14.69
N SER A 153 -7.24 6.16 14.36
CA SER A 153 -7.19 7.60 14.69
C SER A 153 -6.70 8.50 13.55
N GLY A 154 -6.23 7.93 12.44
CA GLY A 154 -5.58 8.66 11.35
C GLY A 154 -4.17 9.14 11.72
N TYR A 155 -3.70 8.84 12.93
CA TYR A 155 -2.41 9.32 13.41
C TYR A 155 -1.27 8.67 12.62
N THR A 156 -0.47 9.51 11.98
CA THR A 156 0.70 9.13 11.18
C THR A 156 1.95 9.27 12.04
N HIS A 157 2.73 8.20 12.18
CA HIS A 157 3.98 8.24 12.92
C HIS A 157 4.98 7.20 12.40
N GLY A 158 6.27 7.48 12.60
CA GLY A 158 7.35 6.57 12.26
C GLY A 158 7.46 5.45 13.29
N ASN A 159 7.91 4.28 12.85
CA ASN A 159 8.24 3.18 13.74
C ASN A 159 9.38 2.34 13.14
N ASN A 160 10.07 1.56 13.97
CA ASN A 160 11.25 0.81 13.54
C ASN A 160 10.87 -0.23 12.47
N LYS A 161 11.60 -0.23 11.35
CA LYS A 161 11.32 -1.05 10.17
C LYS A 161 11.34 -2.57 10.42
N TYR A 162 12.04 -3.03 11.46
CA TYR A 162 12.07 -4.45 11.83
C TYR A 162 10.89 -4.87 12.72
N TYR A 163 10.01 -3.96 13.14
CA TYR A 163 8.80 -4.37 13.85
C TYR A 163 7.75 -4.90 12.89
N TYR A 164 6.94 -5.81 13.40
CA TYR A 164 5.80 -6.35 12.69
C TYR A 164 4.67 -5.32 12.69
N GLY A 165 4.13 -5.04 11.50
CA GLY A 165 3.00 -4.14 11.30
C GLY A 165 2.09 -4.66 10.20
N TYR A 166 0.86 -4.12 10.13
CA TYR A 166 -0.08 -4.56 9.11
C TYR A 166 0.39 -4.13 7.72
N VAL A 167 0.22 -5.03 6.76
CA VAL A 167 0.54 -4.83 5.36
C VAL A 167 -0.69 -5.16 4.54
N ARG A 168 -1.11 -4.22 3.70
CA ARG A 168 -2.21 -4.39 2.76
C ARG A 168 -1.82 -3.74 1.44
N ALA A 169 -1.96 -4.48 0.36
CA ALA A 169 -1.46 -4.06 -0.94
C ALA A 169 -2.47 -3.12 -1.60
N VAL A 170 -1.97 -2.24 -2.45
CA VAL A 170 -2.79 -1.41 -3.32
C VAL A 170 -2.35 -1.58 -4.77
N SER A 171 -3.24 -1.26 -5.70
CA SER A 171 -2.93 -1.22 -7.13
C SER A 171 -3.72 -0.10 -7.81
N ALA A 172 -3.15 0.47 -8.87
CA ALA A 172 -3.89 1.37 -9.75
C ALA A 172 -4.66 0.57 -10.80
N PHE A 173 -5.79 1.11 -11.26
CA PHE A 173 -6.56 0.61 -12.39
C PHE A 173 -6.83 1.75 -13.39
#